data_AF-A0A6G2QGQ9-F1
#
_entry.id   AF-A0A6G2QGQ9-F1
#
_cell.length_a   1.000
_cell.length_b   1.000
_cell.length_c   1.000
_cell.angle_alpha   90.00
_cell.angle_beta   90.00
_cell.angle_gamma   90.00
#
_symmetry.space_group_name_H-M   'P 1'
#
loop_
_entity.id
_entity.type
_entity.pdbx_description
1 polymer ?
#
loop_
_entity_poly.entity_id
_entity_poly.type
_entity_poly.pdbx_seq_one_letter_code
_entity_poly.pdbx_strand_id
1 'polypeptide(L)'
;MPCTPHVRIATREDVPASVTTLARAFADYPFTRHVVAADDHRERVRRFQELFLTRVAMEYGHVWVTDDCRAVAAWTSPERDPEPAFAEVGPLAAELAGDRIAAYESA
;
A
#
# COMPACT_ATOMS: atom_id res chain seq x y z
N MET A 1 -9.31 29.84 7.06
CA MET A 1 -8.56 29.15 5.99
C MET A 1 -8.07 27.83 6.55
N PRO A 2 -8.14 26.70 5.82
CA PRO A 2 -7.53 25.47 6.30
C PRO A 2 -6.02 25.71 6.46
N CYS A 3 -5.46 25.31 7.59
CA CYS A 3 -4.02 25.34 7.79
C CYS A 3 -3.39 24.28 6.88
N THR A 4 -2.27 24.60 6.24
CA THR A 4 -1.53 23.61 5.43
C THR A 4 -1.05 22.48 6.35
N PRO A 5 -1.34 21.20 6.04
CA PRO A 5 -0.91 20.10 6.88
C PRO A 5 0.61 19.98 6.85
N HIS A 6 1.21 19.64 7.99
CA HIS A 6 2.65 19.42 8.08
C HIS A 6 3.01 18.04 7.55
N VAL A 7 3.93 17.96 6.59
CA VAL A 7 4.34 16.72 5.93
C VAL A 7 5.73 16.30 6.41
N ARG A 8 5.90 15.02 6.77
CA ARG A 8 7.15 14.46 7.30
C ARG A 8 7.38 13.03 6.82
N ILE A 9 8.60 12.54 6.96
CA ILE A 9 8.92 11.12 6.76
C ILE A 9 8.15 10.28 7.79
N ALA A 10 7.58 9.17 7.32
CA ALA A 10 6.87 8.23 8.15
C ALA A 10 7.83 7.41 9.02
N THR A 11 7.41 7.09 10.23
CA THR A 11 8.05 6.12 11.12
C THR A 11 7.23 4.84 11.16
N ARG A 12 7.75 3.79 11.82
CA ARG A 12 6.97 2.55 12.02
C ARG A 12 5.72 2.77 12.87
N GLU A 13 5.67 3.81 13.71
CA GLU A 13 4.51 4.14 14.53
C GLU A 13 3.33 4.66 13.69
N ASP A 14 3.61 5.21 12.50
CA ASP A 14 2.58 5.73 11.60
C ASP A 14 1.90 4.65 10.77
N VAL A 15 2.42 3.42 10.75
CA VAL A 15 1.94 2.34 9.88
C VAL A 15 0.45 2.03 10.09
N PRO A 16 -0.07 1.84 11.32
CA PRO A 16 -1.49 1.51 11.50
C PRO A 16 -2.44 2.60 10.95
N ALA A 17 -2.09 3.87 11.16
CA ALA A 17 -2.89 5.00 10.67
C ALA A 17 -2.76 5.15 9.15
N SER A 18 -1.55 5.02 8.61
CA SER A 18 -1.27 5.08 7.17
C SER A 18 -1.99 3.98 6.40
N VAL A 19 -1.97 2.75 6.91
CA VAL A 19 -2.69 1.61 6.33
C VAL A 19 -4.20 1.86 6.34
N THR A 20 -4.74 2.46 7.40
CA THR A 20 -6.18 2.82 7.45
C THR A 20 -6.53 3.85 6.38
N THR A 21 -5.69 4.86 6.18
CA THR A 21 -5.87 5.89 5.15
C THR A 21 -5.77 5.29 3.74
N LEU A 22 -4.72 4.52 3.47
CA LEU A 22 -4.52 3.85 2.18
C LEU A 22 -5.66 2.87 1.87
N ALA A 23 -6.06 2.05 2.84
CA ALA A 23 -7.16 1.10 2.66
C ALA A 23 -8.46 1.80 2.27
N ARG A 24 -8.75 2.98 2.83
CA ARG A 24 -9.91 3.80 2.46
C ARG A 24 -9.77 4.41 1.07
N ALA A 25 -8.60 4.96 0.76
CA ALA A 25 -8.34 5.57 -0.55
C ALA A 25 -8.43 4.55 -1.70
N PHE A 26 -8.02 3.31 -1.45
CA PHE A 26 -7.93 2.25 -2.44
C PHE A 26 -9.07 1.21 -2.36
N ALA A 27 -10.06 1.35 -1.47
CA ALA A 27 -11.17 0.39 -1.35
C ALA A 27 -11.99 0.27 -2.64
N ASP A 28 -12.17 1.38 -3.36
CA ASP A 28 -12.98 1.46 -4.58
C ASP A 28 -12.14 1.88 -5.80
N TYR A 29 -10.81 1.86 -5.69
CA TYR A 29 -9.92 2.20 -6.81
C TYR A 29 -10.06 1.16 -7.94
N PRO A 30 -10.21 1.55 -9.21
CA PRO A 30 -10.48 0.60 -10.29
C PRO A 30 -9.50 -0.57 -10.39
N PHE A 31 -8.20 -0.33 -10.14
CA PHE A 31 -7.19 -1.39 -10.12
C PHE A 31 -7.42 -2.41 -9.01
N THR A 32 -7.61 -1.98 -7.75
CA THR A 32 -7.85 -2.91 -6.63
C THR A 32 -9.18 -3.63 -6.81
N ARG A 33 -10.21 -2.95 -7.32
CA ARG A 33 -11.49 -3.56 -7.74
C ARG A 33 -11.34 -4.56 -8.88
N HIS A 34 -10.28 -4.48 -9.66
CA HIS A 34 -10.00 -5.42 -10.75
C HIS A 34 -9.22 -6.65 -10.26
N VAL A 35 -8.23 -6.46 -9.38
CA VAL A 35 -7.24 -7.51 -9.05
C VAL A 35 -7.40 -8.17 -7.68
N VAL A 36 -8.09 -7.53 -6.72
CA VAL A 36 -8.26 -8.09 -5.36
C VAL A 36 -9.64 -8.72 -5.21
N ALA A 37 -9.73 -9.94 -4.66
CA ALA A 37 -10.99 -10.70 -4.54
C ALA A 37 -12.12 -9.91 -3.87
N ALA A 38 -13.37 -10.25 -4.20
CA ALA A 38 -14.54 -9.51 -3.72
C ALA A 38 -14.96 -9.89 -2.28
N ASP A 39 -14.64 -11.11 -1.83
CA ASP A 39 -14.88 -11.56 -0.47
C ASP A 39 -13.95 -10.83 0.50
N ASP A 40 -14.53 -10.22 1.55
CA ASP A 40 -13.78 -9.41 2.52
C ASP A 40 -12.86 -8.36 1.87
N HIS A 41 -13.30 -7.79 0.74
CA HIS A 41 -12.49 -6.95 -0.14
C HIS A 41 -11.76 -5.82 0.59
N ARG A 42 -12.44 -5.16 1.54
CA ARG A 42 -11.85 -4.04 2.29
C ARG A 42 -10.68 -4.48 3.15
N GLU A 43 -10.78 -5.65 3.79
CA GLU A 43 -9.70 -6.22 4.60
C GLU A 43 -8.57 -6.74 3.71
N ARG A 44 -8.89 -7.36 2.56
CA ARG A 44 -7.88 -7.77 1.57
C ARG A 44 -7.10 -6.57 1.03
N VAL A 45 -7.78 -5.48 0.67
CA VAL A 45 -7.14 -4.22 0.25
C VAL A 45 -6.31 -3.63 1.40
N ARG A 46 -6.80 -3.66 2.65
CA ARG A 46 -6.03 -3.20 3.81
C ARG A 46 -4.70 -3.96 3.94
N ARG A 47 -4.73 -5.29 3.87
CA ARG A 47 -3.52 -6.14 3.91
C ARG A 47 -2.61 -5.91 2.72
N PHE A 48 -3.17 -5.70 1.53
CA PHE A 48 -2.41 -5.36 0.33
C PHE A 48 -1.64 -4.06 0.53
N GLN A 49 -2.29 -3.01 1.01
CA GLN A 49 -1.65 -1.72 1.30
C GLN A 49 -0.57 -1.85 2.39
N GLU A 50 -0.83 -2.62 3.45
CA GLU A 50 0.14 -2.89 4.52
C GLU A 50 1.40 -3.61 4.01
N LEU A 51 1.24 -4.61 3.14
CA LEU A 51 2.35 -5.35 2.52
C LEU A 51 3.27 -4.43 1.72
N PHE A 52 2.73 -3.69 0.75
CA PHE A 52 3.54 -2.80 -0.08
C PHE A 52 4.13 -1.63 0.70
N LEU A 53 3.39 -1.07 1.66
CA LEU A 53 3.90 0.02 2.49
C LEU A 53 5.11 -0.44 3.32
N THR A 54 4.97 -1.55 4.04
CA THR A 54 5.98 -1.99 5.02
C THR A 54 7.14 -2.76 4.43
N ARG A 55 6.93 -3.55 3.36
CA ARG A 55 7.96 -4.41 2.77
C ARG A 55 8.67 -3.79 1.59
N VAL A 56 8.01 -2.88 0.86
CA VAL A 56 8.58 -2.24 -0.32
C VAL A 56 8.91 -0.78 -0.02
N ALA A 57 7.91 0.06 0.23
CA ALA A 57 8.10 1.50 0.27
C ALA A 57 8.99 1.98 1.42
N MET A 58 8.82 1.42 2.63
CA MET A 58 9.63 1.80 3.79
C MET A 58 11.07 1.25 3.75
N GLU A 59 11.30 0.12 3.07
CA GLU A 59 12.60 -0.59 3.07
C GLU A 59 13.47 -0.24 1.85
N TYR A 60 12.84 0.18 0.73
CA TYR A 60 13.49 0.43 -0.56
C TYR A 60 13.18 1.83 -1.13
N GLY A 61 12.62 2.73 -0.33
CA GLY A 61 12.20 4.03 -0.80
C GLY A 61 11.89 5.02 0.31
N HIS A 62 10.90 5.86 0.07
CA HIS A 62 10.47 6.86 1.03
C HIS A 62 8.96 6.88 1.18
N VAL A 63 8.52 7.02 2.42
CA VAL A 63 7.11 7.22 2.78
C VAL A 63 6.99 8.54 3.51
N TRP A 64 6.06 9.37 3.04
CA TRP A 64 5.73 10.66 3.61
C TRP A 64 4.29 10.68 4.05
N VAL A 65 4.05 11.27 5.22
CA VAL A 65 2.72 11.36 5.83
C VAL A 65 2.45 12.78 6.32
N THR A 66 1.17 13.15 6.37
CA THR A 66 0.75 14.28 7.20
C THR A 66 0.86 13.91 8.67
N ASP A 67 0.98 14.90 9.55
CA ASP A 67 1.01 14.72 11.00
C ASP A 67 -0.20 13.95 11.55
N ASP A 68 -1.37 14.11 10.93
CA ASP A 68 -2.60 13.37 11.23
C ASP A 68 -2.77 12.05 10.43
N CYS A 69 -1.78 11.68 9.62
CA CYS A 69 -1.76 10.49 8.75
C CYS A 69 -2.96 10.37 7.79
N ARG A 70 -3.63 11.49 7.46
CA ARG A 70 -4.75 11.50 6.49
C ARG A 70 -4.33 11.53 5.04
N ALA A 71 -3.05 11.77 4.78
CA ALA A 71 -2.46 11.58 3.46
C ALA A 71 -1.13 10.81 3.60
N VAL A 72 -0.90 9.90 2.66
CA VAL A 72 0.29 9.07 2.59
C VAL A 72 0.79 9.09 1.14
N ALA A 73 2.08 9.31 0.96
CA ALA A 73 2.74 9.18 -0.33
C ALA A 73 3.92 8.22 -0.17
N ALA A 74 4.03 7.26 -1.09
CA ALA A 74 5.01 6.18 -1.03
C ALA A 74 5.61 5.97 -2.43
N TRP A 75 6.93 5.84 -2.49
CA TRP A 75 7.66 5.55 -3.73
C TRP A 75 8.92 4.75 -3.42
N THR A 76 9.37 3.93 -4.38
CA THR A 76 10.70 3.31 -4.37
C THR A 76 11.76 4.33 -4.79
N SER A 77 13.01 4.11 -4.39
CA SER A 77 14.15 4.96 -4.75
C SER A 77 15.10 4.20 -5.68
N PRO A 78 15.74 4.87 -6.66
CA PRO A 78 16.77 4.23 -7.49
C PRO A 78 18.05 3.87 -6.71
N GLU A 79 18.18 4.30 -5.45
CA GLU A 79 19.33 4.01 -4.59
C GLU A 79 19.44 2.53 -4.22
N ARG A 80 18.32 1.79 -4.26
CA ARG A 80 18.28 0.37 -3.92
C ARG A 80 17.28 -0.35 -4.81
N ASP A 81 17.71 -1.47 -5.37
CA ASP A 81 16.84 -2.34 -6.18
C ASP A 81 15.71 -2.95 -5.33
N PRO A 82 14.43 -2.66 -5.64
CA PRO A 82 13.28 -3.21 -4.92
C PRO A 82 12.84 -4.60 -5.41
N GLU A 83 13.43 -5.17 -6.46
CA GLU A 83 13.04 -6.48 -7.01
C GLU A 83 12.95 -7.59 -5.95
N PRO A 84 13.88 -7.72 -4.99
CA PRO A 84 13.77 -8.75 -3.95
C PRO A 84 12.52 -8.61 -3.09
N ALA A 85 12.10 -7.38 -2.77
CA ALA A 85 10.89 -7.14 -2.00
C ALA A 85 9.63 -7.43 -2.81
N PHE A 86 9.62 -7.10 -4.11
CA PHE A 86 8.51 -7.47 -4.98
C PHE A 86 8.40 -9.00 -5.14
N ALA A 87 9.52 -9.71 -5.23
CA ALA A 87 9.55 -11.17 -5.26
C ALA A 87 8.99 -11.80 -3.97
N GLU A 88 9.26 -11.19 -2.81
CA GLU A 88 8.69 -11.60 -1.52
C GLU A 88 7.19 -11.30 -1.41
N VAL A 89 6.77 -10.09 -1.82
CA VAL A 89 5.38 -9.64 -1.71
C VAL A 89 4.46 -10.31 -2.74
N GLY A 90 4.97 -10.68 -3.91
CA GLY A 90 4.21 -11.24 -5.02
C GLY A 90 3.28 -12.40 -4.62
N PRO A 91 3.79 -13.48 -4.01
CA PRO A 91 2.96 -14.59 -3.54
C PRO A 91 1.91 -14.19 -2.49
N LEU A 92 2.25 -13.29 -1.56
CA LEU A 92 1.32 -12.81 -0.54
C LEU A 92 0.19 -11.95 -1.14
N ALA A 93 0.53 -11.13 -2.13
CA ALA A 93 -0.45 -10.35 -2.89
C ALA A 93 -1.34 -11.24 -3.78
N ALA A 94 -0.79 -12.32 -4.34
CA ALA A 94 -1.54 -13.34 -5.09
C ALA A 94 -2.60 -14.04 -4.23
N GLU A 95 -2.30 -14.37 -2.96
CA GLU A 95 -3.30 -14.90 -2.02
C GLU A 95 -4.45 -13.92 -1.77
N LEU A 96 -4.14 -12.62 -1.71
CA LEU A 96 -5.14 -11.56 -1.56
C LEU A 96 -5.97 -11.36 -2.85
N ALA A 97 -5.37 -11.61 -4.02
CA ALA A 97 -6.09 -11.60 -5.30
C ALA A 97 -7.17 -12.69 -5.37
N GLY A 98 -6.96 -13.84 -4.72
CA GLY A 98 -7.96 -14.90 -4.59
C GLY A 98 -8.43 -15.42 -5.96
N ASP A 99 -9.75 -15.39 -6.19
CA ASP A 99 -10.35 -15.81 -7.47
C ASP A 99 -9.98 -14.89 -8.66
N ARG A 100 -9.36 -13.73 -8.38
CA ARG A 100 -8.89 -12.76 -9.38
C ARG A 100 -7.40 -12.88 -9.69
N ILE A 101 -6.74 -13.97 -9.30
CA ILE A 101 -5.31 -14.16 -9.53
C ILE A 101 -4.88 -13.96 -10.98
N ALA A 102 -5.67 -14.44 -11.95
CA ALA A 102 -5.36 -14.25 -13.37
C ALA A 102 -5.35 -12.77 -13.79
N ALA A 103 -6.21 -11.94 -13.21
CA ALA A 103 -6.20 -10.49 -13.44
C ALA A 103 -4.97 -9.84 -12.82
N TYR A 104 -4.60 -10.25 -11.60
CA TYR A 104 -3.41 -9.77 -10.90
C TYR A 104 -2.11 -10.10 -11.64
N GLU A 105 -1.95 -11.32 -12.15
CA GLU A 105 -0.75 -11.76 -12.89
C GLU A 105 -0.58 -11.06 -14.25
N SER A 106 -1.67 -10.57 -14.84
CA SER A 106 -1.67 -9.90 -16.14
C SER A 106 -1.49 -8.38 -16.09
N ALA A 107 -1.39 -7.82 -14.88
CA ALA A 107 -1.40 -6.38 -14.64
C ALA A 107 -0.01 -5.72 -14.66
#